data_AF-A0A1H1YEE2-F1
#
_entry.id   AF-A0A1H1YEE2-F1
#
_cell.length_a   1.000
_cell.length_b   1.000
_cell.length_c   1.000
_cell.angle_alpha   90.00
_cell.angle_beta   90.00
_cell.angle_gamma   90.00
#
_symmetry.space_group_name_H-M   'P 1'
#
loop_
_entity.id
_entity.type
_entity.pdbx_description
1 polymer ?
#
loop_
_entity_poly.entity_id
_entity_poly.type
_entity_poly.pdbx_seq_one_letter_code
_entity_poly.pdbx_strand_id
1 'polypeptide(L)'
;MPRLEPARPRRIRAGGCRLLVLAALLSASACATTGPNVAGAAVVTASSSETAAGQTPDRAVDGMVGGDPTNPTTAWVSRTTDGSWLELRWPTPQTIDHVRLHDLPSDQDGITAALLTFDDRSAVRVGALPNDGAGLTVRFAPRTTATLRFSVEQTVPGTAHAGLAEIEVYTTDRSTAPATTAGPACPRGSVVDVLAHADDDLLFMSLELQAALEAGQCLRTIILTAGDAGLGPEYWREREAGWKAGVSELAQVPDQWTSTEVDLAGGSVTLETLRADPRVTVYFVRLPDGNLDGSGFPAHGSTSLAQLWDGDVDAVSTVDGTSTYSRSDLVEVLTALVDDAAATEVNTLDPRRSPTDHSDHRSSALFARAALDEVTARPQVTGFRGYPIAEEPSNVGGSALSRKRTAFWAYAAHDDLTCGSAQACEGKPESAWLTREYRVPQ
;
A
#
# COMPACT_ATOMS: atom_id res chain seq x y z
N MET A 1 54.20 -73.94 53.01
CA MET A 1 53.97 -72.48 52.93
C MET A 1 53.36 -72.17 51.55
N PRO A 2 52.03 -72.29 51.38
CA PRO A 2 51.38 -72.23 50.07
C PRO A 2 50.56 -70.94 49.89
N ARG A 3 50.84 -70.17 48.82
CA ARG A 3 50.17 -70.16 47.50
C ARG A 3 48.72 -69.66 47.55
N LEU A 4 48.56 -68.46 47.00
CA LEU A 4 47.32 -67.70 46.83
C LEU A 4 46.87 -67.73 45.35
N GLU A 5 45.57 -67.83 45.17
CA GLU A 5 44.81 -67.72 43.91
C GLU A 5 43.52 -66.89 44.18
N PRO A 6 42.73 -66.46 43.16
CA PRO A 6 42.42 -65.04 42.94
C PRO A 6 40.90 -64.71 43.00
N ALA A 7 40.52 -63.43 42.87
CA ALA A 7 39.10 -63.03 42.70
C ALA A 7 38.87 -61.77 41.83
N ARG A 8 37.78 -61.83 41.05
CA ARG A 8 37.31 -60.97 39.94
C ARG A 8 36.68 -59.62 40.35
N PRO A 9 36.54 -58.64 39.43
CA PRO A 9 35.91 -57.34 39.71
C PRO A 9 34.37 -57.33 39.49
N ARG A 10 33.67 -56.47 40.27
CA ARG A 10 32.22 -56.18 40.19
C ARG A 10 31.93 -54.81 39.57
N ARG A 11 30.78 -54.73 38.87
CA ARG A 11 30.17 -53.56 38.20
C ARG A 11 29.78 -52.42 39.16
N ILE A 12 29.93 -51.15 38.74
CA ILE A 12 29.02 -50.01 39.01
C ILE A 12 29.02 -49.06 37.79
N ARG A 13 27.83 -48.60 37.37
CA ARG A 13 27.56 -47.72 36.21
C ARG A 13 27.91 -46.26 36.50
N ALA A 14 28.58 -45.58 35.57
CA ALA A 14 28.81 -44.14 35.58
C ALA A 14 27.67 -43.37 34.86
N GLY A 15 27.39 -42.16 35.34
CA GLY A 15 26.22 -41.34 35.04
C GLY A 15 26.17 -40.72 33.63
N GLY A 16 24.95 -40.61 33.13
CA GLY A 16 24.58 -39.76 31.99
C GLY A 16 23.57 -38.72 32.47
N CYS A 17 24.00 -37.47 32.59
CA CYS A 17 23.13 -36.33 32.81
C CYS A 17 22.39 -36.05 31.49
N ARG A 18 21.09 -36.36 31.42
CA ARG A 18 20.24 -36.05 30.28
C ARG A 18 20.07 -34.53 30.21
N LEU A 19 20.55 -33.94 29.13
CA LEU A 19 20.22 -32.57 28.73
C LEU A 19 18.72 -32.55 28.38
N LEU A 20 17.90 -31.91 29.23
CA LEU A 20 16.53 -31.54 28.82
C LEU A 20 16.66 -30.43 27.78
N VAL A 21 16.29 -30.72 26.54
CA VAL A 21 15.98 -29.69 25.55
C VAL A 21 14.61 -29.13 25.95
N LEU A 22 14.59 -27.96 26.59
CA LEU A 22 13.37 -27.15 26.63
C LEU A 22 13.10 -26.69 25.20
N ALA A 23 12.06 -27.26 24.58
CA ALA A 23 11.47 -26.66 23.39
C ALA A 23 10.83 -25.35 23.83
N ALA A 24 11.49 -24.23 23.55
CA ALA A 24 10.85 -22.93 23.59
C ALA A 24 9.79 -22.92 22.47
N LEU A 25 8.52 -23.03 22.85
CA LEU A 25 7.41 -22.64 22.00
C LEU A 25 7.52 -21.12 21.80
N LEU A 26 8.28 -20.71 20.79
CA LEU A 26 8.11 -19.40 20.19
C LEU A 26 6.75 -19.46 19.49
N SER A 27 5.72 -18.97 20.16
CA SER A 27 4.53 -18.48 19.46
C SER A 27 5.02 -17.36 18.56
N ALA A 28 5.23 -17.67 17.28
CA ALA A 28 5.19 -16.66 16.26
C ALA A 28 3.76 -16.10 16.33
N SER A 29 3.61 -14.93 16.94
CA SER A 29 2.46 -14.09 16.65
C SER A 29 2.54 -13.81 15.16
N ALA A 30 1.73 -14.49 14.37
CA ALA A 30 1.43 -14.01 13.04
C ALA A 30 0.93 -12.56 13.21
N CYS A 31 1.50 -11.61 12.46
CA CYS A 31 0.84 -10.33 12.29
C CYS A 31 -0.57 -10.65 11.76
N ALA A 32 -1.60 -10.22 12.49
CA ALA A 32 -2.97 -10.32 12.01
C ALA A 32 -3.12 -9.29 10.90
N THR A 33 -3.02 -9.71 9.65
CA THR A 33 -3.27 -8.85 8.48
C THR A 33 -4.74 -8.45 8.46
N THR A 34 -5.03 -7.19 8.19
CA THR A 34 -6.41 -6.73 7.95
C THR A 34 -6.98 -7.51 6.74
N GLY A 35 -8.12 -8.20 6.90
CA GLY A 35 -8.80 -8.86 5.78
C GLY A 35 -9.44 -7.82 4.84
N PRO A 36 -9.92 -8.20 3.63
CA PRO A 36 -10.49 -7.29 2.63
C PRO A 36 -11.56 -6.34 3.17
N ASN A 37 -11.60 -5.12 2.61
CA ASN A 37 -12.77 -4.27 2.68
C ASN A 37 -13.88 -4.87 1.80
N VAL A 38 -14.97 -5.31 2.42
CA VAL A 38 -16.12 -5.92 1.76
C VAL A 38 -17.31 -4.96 1.61
N ALA A 39 -17.19 -3.69 2.00
CA ALA A 39 -18.29 -2.73 1.95
C ALA A 39 -18.89 -2.58 0.54
N GLY A 40 -18.04 -2.42 -0.48
CA GLY A 40 -18.47 -2.27 -1.89
C GLY A 40 -19.15 -3.51 -2.49
N ALA A 41 -19.04 -4.67 -1.84
CA ALA A 41 -19.75 -5.89 -2.25
C ALA A 41 -21.20 -5.96 -1.70
N ALA A 42 -21.62 -4.99 -0.88
CA ALA A 42 -22.95 -4.93 -0.30
C ALA A 42 -23.95 -4.22 -1.21
N VAL A 43 -25.22 -4.61 -1.14
CA VAL A 43 -26.32 -3.76 -1.58
C VAL A 43 -26.60 -2.75 -0.46
N VAL A 44 -26.51 -1.46 -0.77
CA VAL A 44 -26.64 -0.39 0.24
C VAL A 44 -27.99 0.31 0.13
N THR A 45 -28.63 0.54 1.27
CA THR A 45 -29.88 1.31 1.40
C THR A 45 -29.78 2.29 2.56
N ALA A 46 -30.62 3.33 2.55
CA ALA A 46 -30.62 4.34 3.62
C ALA A 46 -32.04 4.75 4.02
N SER A 47 -32.16 5.40 5.18
CA SER A 47 -33.40 6.04 5.65
C SER A 47 -33.89 7.10 4.66
N SER A 48 -32.96 7.89 4.12
CA SER A 48 -33.19 8.92 3.13
C SER A 48 -31.87 9.32 2.45
N SER A 49 -31.96 9.97 1.29
CA SER A 49 -30.81 10.47 0.55
C SER A 49 -31.15 11.76 -0.22
N GLU A 50 -30.15 12.60 -0.47
CA GLU A 50 -30.21 13.75 -1.38
C GLU A 50 -29.93 13.33 -2.84
N THR A 51 -30.80 12.48 -3.40
CA THR A 51 -30.61 11.87 -4.72
C THR A 51 -30.45 12.88 -5.86
N ALA A 52 -31.09 14.05 -5.78
CA ALA A 52 -30.97 15.09 -6.80
C ALA A 52 -29.56 15.72 -6.88
N ALA A 53 -28.79 15.63 -5.79
CA ALA A 53 -27.40 16.06 -5.70
C ALA A 53 -26.40 14.92 -5.98
N GLY A 54 -26.87 13.73 -6.37
CA GLY A 54 -26.01 12.55 -6.57
C GLY A 54 -25.51 11.90 -5.28
N GLN A 55 -26.04 12.29 -4.11
CA GLN A 55 -25.59 11.84 -2.79
C GLN A 55 -26.34 10.60 -2.30
N THR A 56 -26.24 9.52 -3.07
CA THR A 56 -26.99 8.27 -2.87
C THR A 56 -26.28 7.29 -1.91
N PRO A 57 -26.97 6.27 -1.36
CA PRO A 57 -26.38 5.35 -0.37
C PRO A 57 -25.16 4.58 -0.85
N ASP A 58 -25.09 4.27 -2.15
CA ASP A 58 -23.94 3.62 -2.80
C ASP A 58 -22.65 4.44 -2.70
N ARG A 59 -22.77 5.76 -2.52
CA ARG A 59 -21.63 6.68 -2.39
C ARG A 59 -20.93 6.64 -1.04
N ALA A 60 -21.42 5.82 -0.11
CA ALA A 60 -20.73 5.55 1.15
C ALA A 60 -19.87 4.29 1.07
N VAL A 61 -19.85 3.57 -0.04
CA VAL A 61 -19.09 2.32 -0.20
C VAL A 61 -18.33 2.29 -1.53
N ASP A 62 -18.10 3.45 -2.13
CA ASP A 62 -17.45 3.61 -3.43
C ASP A 62 -15.93 3.74 -3.31
N GLY A 63 -15.41 3.73 -2.09
CA GLY A 63 -13.98 3.85 -1.78
C GLY A 63 -13.47 5.28 -1.73
N MET A 64 -14.33 6.29 -1.81
CA MET A 64 -13.93 7.70 -1.90
C MET A 64 -14.14 8.48 -0.60
N VAL A 65 -13.04 8.74 0.12
CA VAL A 65 -13.03 9.40 1.44
C VAL A 65 -13.25 10.94 1.39
N GLY A 66 -13.54 11.53 0.22
CA GLY A 66 -13.38 12.97 -0.03
C GLY A 66 -14.58 13.89 0.23
N GLY A 67 -15.82 13.40 0.02
CA GLY A 67 -17.08 14.14 0.20
C GLY A 67 -17.11 15.62 -0.22
N ASP A 68 -18.06 16.39 0.33
CA ASP A 68 -18.05 17.86 0.29
C ASP A 68 -16.83 18.39 1.08
N PRO A 69 -16.10 19.45 0.64
CA PRO A 69 -16.30 20.28 -0.56
C PRO A 69 -15.55 19.80 -1.80
N THR A 70 -14.75 18.74 -1.70
CA THR A 70 -13.86 18.29 -2.77
C THR A 70 -14.63 17.68 -3.94
N ASN A 71 -15.52 16.73 -3.63
CA ASN A 71 -16.43 16.09 -4.58
C ASN A 71 -17.70 15.64 -3.86
N PRO A 72 -18.72 16.51 -3.73
CA PRO A 72 -19.91 16.22 -2.94
C PRO A 72 -20.75 15.04 -3.47
N THR A 73 -20.49 14.55 -4.68
CA THR A 73 -21.18 13.39 -5.29
C THR A 73 -20.60 12.03 -4.88
N THR A 74 -19.58 12.01 -4.03
CA THR A 74 -18.88 10.80 -3.56
C THR A 74 -19.16 10.56 -2.07
N ALA A 75 -20.32 11.00 -1.60
CA ALA A 75 -20.74 10.81 -0.23
C ALA A 75 -22.24 10.52 -0.17
N TRP A 76 -22.65 9.73 0.80
CA TRP A 76 -24.07 9.59 1.14
C TRP A 76 -24.47 10.72 2.08
N VAL A 77 -25.54 11.44 1.73
CA VAL A 77 -26.12 12.50 2.56
C VAL A 77 -27.59 12.24 2.81
N SER A 78 -27.99 12.16 4.08
CA SER A 78 -29.37 12.00 4.51
C SER A 78 -30.12 13.35 4.50
N ARG A 79 -31.42 13.30 4.24
CA ARG A 79 -32.34 14.45 4.33
C ARG A 79 -32.75 14.77 5.78
N THR A 80 -32.23 14.01 6.73
CA THR A 80 -32.50 14.10 8.17
C THR A 80 -31.19 13.93 8.93
N THR A 81 -31.18 14.24 10.23
CA THR A 81 -30.00 14.11 11.10
C THR A 81 -30.12 12.92 12.03
N ASP A 82 -30.51 13.13 13.29
CA ASP A 82 -30.69 12.07 14.28
C ASP A 82 -31.73 11.03 13.80
N GLY A 83 -31.39 9.76 13.94
CA GLY A 83 -32.21 8.63 13.47
C GLY A 83 -32.00 8.27 12.00
N SER A 84 -31.14 8.99 11.27
CA SER A 84 -30.68 8.57 9.94
C SER A 84 -29.96 7.24 10.01
N TRP A 85 -30.10 6.41 8.99
CA TRP A 85 -29.39 5.14 8.93
C TRP A 85 -28.97 4.77 7.52
N LEU A 86 -27.88 4.01 7.43
CA LEU A 86 -27.33 3.36 6.25
C LEU A 86 -27.20 1.86 6.55
N GLU A 87 -27.68 1.01 5.65
CA GLU A 87 -27.66 -0.44 5.79
C GLU A 87 -26.96 -1.08 4.59
N LEU A 88 -25.92 -1.86 4.89
CA LEU A 88 -25.18 -2.70 3.97
C LEU A 88 -25.71 -4.12 4.09
N ARG A 89 -26.09 -4.73 2.96
CA ARG A 89 -26.56 -6.11 2.89
C ARG A 89 -25.74 -6.94 1.90
N TRP A 90 -25.04 -7.95 2.40
CA TRP A 90 -24.28 -8.88 1.56
C TRP A 90 -25.13 -10.07 1.12
N PRO A 91 -25.00 -10.55 -0.14
CA PRO A 91 -25.64 -11.79 -0.59
C PRO A 91 -25.17 -13.03 0.18
N THR A 92 -23.91 -13.02 0.61
CA THR A 92 -23.29 -14.06 1.45
C THR A 92 -22.82 -13.44 2.76
N PRO A 93 -23.09 -14.03 3.93
CA PRO A 93 -22.61 -13.49 5.20
C PRO A 93 -21.08 -13.32 5.22
N GLN A 94 -20.62 -12.18 5.72
CA GLN A 94 -19.20 -11.83 5.86
C GLN A 94 -18.80 -11.99 7.32
N THR A 95 -17.58 -12.48 7.59
CA THR A 95 -17.01 -12.46 8.94
C THR A 95 -16.14 -11.22 9.08
N ILE A 96 -16.58 -10.25 9.88
CA ILE A 96 -16.00 -8.91 10.00
C ILE A 96 -15.61 -8.62 11.44
N ASP A 97 -14.56 -7.83 11.65
CA ASP A 97 -14.07 -7.45 12.99
C ASP A 97 -13.84 -5.95 13.17
N HIS A 98 -13.89 -5.16 12.10
CA HIS A 98 -13.88 -3.72 12.22
C HIS A 98 -14.52 -3.01 11.05
N VAL A 99 -14.84 -1.75 11.29
CA VAL A 99 -15.25 -0.79 10.27
C VAL A 99 -14.42 0.47 10.40
N ARG A 100 -14.24 1.20 9.30
CA ARG A 100 -13.72 2.56 9.31
C ARG A 100 -14.79 3.50 8.78
N LEU A 101 -15.05 4.57 9.52
CA LEU A 101 -16.15 5.50 9.26
C LEU A 101 -15.59 6.88 9.01
N HIS A 102 -15.93 7.46 7.86
CA HIS A 102 -15.53 8.80 7.47
C HIS A 102 -16.77 9.70 7.47
N ASP A 103 -16.76 10.73 8.33
CA ASP A 103 -17.85 11.72 8.36
C ASP A 103 -17.86 12.56 7.08
N LEU A 104 -18.93 13.33 6.87
CA LEU A 104 -18.92 14.41 5.90
C LEU A 104 -17.95 15.50 6.37
N PRO A 105 -16.93 15.88 5.57
CA PRO A 105 -16.03 16.96 5.95
C PRO A 105 -16.80 18.29 6.07
N SER A 106 -16.92 18.85 7.27
CA SER A 106 -17.67 20.10 7.53
C SER A 106 -17.24 20.76 8.84
N ASP A 107 -17.14 22.10 8.82
CA ASP A 107 -16.82 22.90 10.02
C ASP A 107 -18.02 23.04 10.99
N GLN A 108 -19.24 22.67 10.57
CA GLN A 108 -20.48 22.89 11.33
C GLN A 108 -21.30 21.61 11.55
N ASP A 109 -21.24 20.67 10.60
CA ASP A 109 -21.95 19.40 10.66
C ASP A 109 -21.06 18.32 11.26
N GLY A 110 -21.62 17.39 12.03
CA GLY A 110 -20.82 16.29 12.55
C GLY A 110 -21.62 15.28 13.36
N ILE A 111 -21.26 14.01 13.22
CA ILE A 111 -21.85 12.90 13.97
C ILE A 111 -21.08 12.72 15.28
N THR A 112 -21.78 12.87 16.40
CA THR A 112 -21.18 12.78 17.75
C THR A 112 -21.40 11.42 18.43
N ALA A 113 -22.43 10.69 18.00
CA ALA A 113 -22.69 9.32 18.42
C ALA A 113 -23.43 8.55 17.34
N ALA A 114 -23.06 7.29 17.15
CA ALA A 114 -23.75 6.37 16.27
C ALA A 114 -23.73 4.93 16.80
N LEU A 115 -24.52 4.07 16.16
CA LEU A 115 -24.66 2.67 16.52
C LEU A 115 -24.52 1.78 15.28
N LEU A 116 -23.64 0.79 15.37
CA LEU A 116 -23.58 -0.32 14.43
C LEU A 116 -24.45 -1.45 14.95
N THR A 117 -25.37 -1.95 14.14
CA THR A 117 -26.21 -3.12 14.45
C THR A 117 -26.08 -4.20 13.40
N PHE A 118 -26.05 -5.46 13.85
CA PHE A 118 -25.86 -6.65 13.02
C PHE A 118 -27.17 -7.47 12.93
N ASP A 119 -27.22 -8.48 12.04
CA ASP A 119 -28.43 -9.30 11.84
C ASP A 119 -28.87 -10.09 13.09
N ASP A 120 -27.92 -10.47 13.95
CA ASP A 120 -28.16 -11.11 15.25
C ASP A 120 -28.69 -10.14 16.34
N ARG A 121 -28.86 -8.85 15.98
CA ARG A 121 -29.24 -7.72 16.85
C ARG A 121 -28.20 -7.32 17.88
N SER A 122 -27.00 -7.87 17.81
CA SER A 122 -25.87 -7.34 18.55
C SER A 122 -25.55 -5.92 18.05
N ALA A 123 -24.88 -5.13 18.89
CA ALA A 123 -24.56 -3.75 18.55
C ALA A 123 -23.18 -3.33 19.06
N VAL A 124 -22.60 -2.33 18.41
CA VAL A 124 -21.34 -1.67 18.78
C VAL A 124 -21.57 -0.16 18.74
N ARG A 125 -21.22 0.53 19.82
CA ARG A 125 -21.31 2.00 19.89
C ARG A 125 -20.14 2.63 19.17
N VAL A 126 -20.43 3.73 18.49
CA VAL A 126 -19.48 4.59 17.79
C VAL A 126 -19.51 5.95 18.46
N GLY A 127 -18.32 6.49 18.75
CA GLY A 127 -18.18 7.84 19.30
C GLY A 127 -18.31 8.92 18.24
N ALA A 128 -17.79 10.11 18.53
CA ALA A 128 -17.75 11.19 17.55
C ALA A 128 -16.83 10.82 16.38
N LEU A 129 -17.30 11.06 15.16
CA LEU A 129 -16.49 10.93 13.96
C LEU A 129 -15.62 12.19 13.77
N PRO A 130 -14.40 12.06 13.21
CA PRO A 130 -13.60 13.22 12.86
C PRO A 130 -14.25 14.04 11.72
N ASN A 131 -14.54 15.30 12.01
CA ASN A 131 -15.15 16.24 11.07
C ASN A 131 -14.23 16.70 9.92
N ASP A 132 -12.95 16.31 9.94
CA ASP A 132 -11.95 16.61 8.90
C ASP A 132 -11.87 15.53 7.82
N GLY A 133 -12.79 14.56 7.83
CA GLY A 133 -12.80 13.41 6.92
C GLY A 133 -11.84 12.29 7.31
N ALA A 134 -11.08 12.44 8.41
CA ALA A 134 -10.27 11.34 8.91
C ALA A 134 -11.15 10.17 9.36
N GLY A 135 -10.75 8.94 9.02
CA GLY A 135 -11.55 7.75 9.34
C GLY A 135 -11.42 7.35 10.80
N LEU A 136 -12.55 7.09 11.46
CA LEU A 136 -12.59 6.44 12.76
C LEU A 136 -12.69 4.92 12.61
N THR A 137 -11.63 4.20 12.99
CA THR A 137 -11.67 2.73 13.06
C THR A 137 -12.36 2.26 14.33
N VAL A 138 -13.45 1.49 14.16
CA VAL A 138 -14.21 0.87 15.25
C VAL A 138 -14.00 -0.64 15.19
N ARG A 139 -13.22 -1.17 16.14
CA ARG A 139 -12.92 -2.60 16.26
C ARG A 139 -13.89 -3.30 17.22
N PHE A 140 -14.22 -4.55 16.92
CA PHE A 140 -15.07 -5.41 17.73
C PHE A 140 -14.64 -6.88 17.59
N ALA A 141 -15.15 -7.76 18.46
CA ALA A 141 -14.92 -9.19 18.29
C ALA A 141 -15.50 -9.67 16.94
N PRO A 142 -14.80 -10.55 16.20
CA PRO A 142 -15.26 -11.08 14.91
C PRO A 142 -16.73 -11.51 14.91
N ARG A 143 -17.47 -11.10 13.88
CA ARG A 143 -18.90 -11.39 13.70
C ARG A 143 -19.18 -11.83 12.29
N THR A 144 -19.83 -12.98 12.14
CA THR A 144 -20.41 -13.39 10.86
C THR A 144 -21.80 -12.77 10.73
N THR A 145 -21.99 -11.88 9.75
CA THR A 145 -23.25 -11.15 9.53
C THR A 145 -23.59 -11.04 8.04
N ALA A 146 -24.88 -11.06 7.70
CA ALA A 146 -25.36 -10.70 6.36
C ALA A 146 -25.73 -9.21 6.24
N THR A 147 -25.89 -8.50 7.37
CA THR A 147 -26.27 -7.08 7.38
C THR A 147 -25.48 -6.28 8.41
N LEU A 148 -25.10 -5.07 8.04
CA LEU A 148 -24.56 -4.06 8.95
C LEU A 148 -25.36 -2.79 8.76
N ARG A 149 -25.93 -2.26 9.84
CA ARG A 149 -26.59 -0.96 9.83
C ARG A 149 -25.86 0.03 10.72
N PHE A 150 -25.45 1.14 10.12
CA PHE A 150 -24.98 2.34 10.80
C PHE A 150 -26.18 3.25 11.07
N SER A 151 -26.41 3.63 12.32
CA SER A 151 -27.50 4.53 12.74
C SER A 151 -26.92 5.74 13.47
N VAL A 152 -27.25 6.94 13.00
CA VAL A 152 -26.88 8.21 13.63
C VAL A 152 -27.74 8.40 14.87
N GLU A 153 -27.13 8.38 16.06
CA GLU A 153 -27.85 8.59 17.31
C GLU A 153 -27.89 10.07 17.69
N GLN A 154 -26.79 10.81 17.46
CA GLN A 154 -26.69 12.24 17.78
C GLN A 154 -25.75 12.99 16.83
N THR A 155 -26.18 14.14 16.33
CA THR A 155 -25.32 15.12 15.64
C THR A 155 -25.02 16.35 16.49
N VAL A 156 -24.06 17.15 16.06
CA VAL A 156 -23.81 18.48 16.63
C VAL A 156 -25.09 19.34 16.54
N PRO A 157 -25.45 20.13 17.57
CA PRO A 157 -26.58 21.03 17.49
C PRO A 157 -26.42 22.04 16.35
N GLY A 158 -27.38 22.06 15.43
CA GLY A 158 -27.35 22.92 14.24
C GLY A 158 -26.86 22.24 12.97
N THR A 159 -26.47 20.95 13.05
CA THR A 159 -26.18 20.14 11.86
C THR A 159 -27.35 20.16 10.88
N ALA A 160 -27.08 20.50 9.62
CA ALA A 160 -28.06 20.54 8.55
C ALA A 160 -28.29 19.16 7.94
N HIS A 161 -27.22 18.37 7.82
CA HIS A 161 -27.24 17.06 7.18
C HIS A 161 -26.36 16.07 7.93
N ALA A 162 -26.83 14.82 8.06
CA ALA A 162 -25.98 13.71 8.50
C ALA A 162 -25.65 12.82 7.30
N GLY A 163 -24.46 12.22 7.30
CA GLY A 163 -24.05 11.35 6.21
C GLY A 163 -22.70 10.71 6.50
N LEU A 164 -22.16 10.03 5.50
CA LEU A 164 -20.80 9.50 5.52
C LEU A 164 -20.16 9.80 4.18
N ALA A 165 -18.90 10.22 4.21
CA ALA A 165 -18.06 10.19 3.03
C ALA A 165 -17.79 8.74 2.63
N GLU A 166 -17.48 7.86 3.58
CA GLU A 166 -17.22 6.44 3.32
C GLU A 166 -17.47 5.58 4.58
N ILE A 167 -17.92 4.34 4.39
CA ILE A 167 -17.91 3.26 5.37
C ILE A 167 -17.16 2.05 4.79
N GLU A 168 -16.00 1.76 5.35
CA GLU A 168 -15.20 0.59 5.02
C GLU A 168 -15.53 -0.52 6.03
N VAL A 169 -15.66 -1.77 5.56
CA VAL A 169 -16.02 -2.92 6.41
C VAL A 169 -15.02 -4.03 6.15
N TYR A 170 -14.20 -4.37 7.13
CA TYR A 170 -13.10 -5.28 6.93
C TYR A 170 -13.40 -6.66 7.50
N THR A 171 -13.10 -7.69 6.71
CA THR A 171 -13.21 -9.07 7.18
C THR A 171 -12.08 -9.43 8.14
N THR A 172 -12.34 -10.36 9.05
CA THR A 172 -11.25 -11.09 9.69
C THR A 172 -10.57 -11.95 8.65
N ASP A 173 -9.24 -11.85 8.52
CA ASP A 173 -8.34 -12.77 7.81
C ASP A 173 -9.00 -13.61 6.71
N ARG A 174 -8.69 -13.32 5.44
CA ARG A 174 -8.65 -14.45 4.51
C ARG A 174 -7.53 -15.36 5.00
N SER A 175 -7.88 -16.64 5.19
CA SER A 175 -6.96 -17.78 5.17
C SER A 175 -5.67 -17.38 4.49
N THR A 176 -4.56 -17.42 5.22
CA THR A 176 -3.20 -17.37 4.67
C THR A 176 -3.23 -17.97 3.26
N ALA A 177 -2.92 -17.16 2.24
CA ALA A 177 -2.50 -17.73 0.97
C ALA A 177 -1.50 -18.86 1.30
N PRO A 178 -1.57 -20.03 0.63
CA PRO A 178 -0.72 -21.15 0.98
C PRO A 178 0.70 -20.62 1.04
N ALA A 179 1.33 -20.71 2.22
CA ALA A 179 2.59 -20.05 2.54
C ALA A 179 3.53 -20.15 1.35
N THR A 180 3.67 -19.05 0.60
CA THR A 180 4.80 -18.85 -0.28
C THR A 180 6.02 -19.10 0.59
N THR A 181 7.01 -19.78 0.03
CA THR A 181 8.23 -20.17 0.76
C THR A 181 8.70 -18.95 1.53
N ALA A 182 8.67 -19.00 2.87
CA ALA A 182 8.91 -17.83 3.71
C ALA A 182 10.14 -17.10 3.18
N GLY A 183 9.96 -15.83 2.81
CA GLY A 183 11.04 -14.99 2.28
C GLY A 183 12.25 -15.00 3.22
N PRO A 184 13.41 -14.52 2.75
CA PRO A 184 14.58 -14.46 3.61
C PRO A 184 14.25 -13.71 4.91
N ALA A 185 14.75 -14.21 6.04
CA ALA A 185 14.58 -13.49 7.29
C ALA A 185 15.22 -12.09 7.18
N CYS A 186 14.54 -11.06 7.69
CA CYS A 186 14.94 -9.66 7.59
C CYS A 186 15.43 -9.11 8.95
N PRO A 187 16.54 -9.62 9.53
CA PRO A 187 16.99 -9.24 10.88
C PRO A 187 17.46 -7.79 10.98
N ARG A 188 17.64 -7.11 9.84
CA ARG A 188 18.02 -5.70 9.75
C ARG A 188 16.82 -4.76 9.53
N GLY A 189 15.61 -5.30 9.52
CA GLY A 189 14.39 -4.57 9.15
C GLY A 189 14.08 -4.69 7.65
N SER A 190 12.91 -4.19 7.29
CA SER A 190 12.37 -4.20 5.94
C SER A 190 11.98 -2.79 5.54
N VAL A 191 12.43 -2.38 4.36
CA VAL A 191 12.08 -1.11 3.72
C VAL A 191 11.13 -1.43 2.56
N VAL A 192 10.01 -0.72 2.50
CA VAL A 192 9.10 -0.78 1.35
C VAL A 192 9.09 0.57 0.64
N ASP A 193 9.37 0.57 -0.65
CA ASP A 193 9.26 1.77 -1.50
C ASP A 193 7.99 1.66 -2.34
N VAL A 194 7.09 2.65 -2.29
CA VAL A 194 5.88 2.72 -3.12
C VAL A 194 6.02 3.87 -4.11
N LEU A 195 6.05 3.54 -5.41
CA LEU A 195 6.44 4.44 -6.48
C LEU A 195 5.38 4.49 -7.59
N ALA A 196 5.38 5.58 -8.36
CA ALA A 196 4.55 5.68 -9.55
C ALA A 196 5.19 4.92 -10.72
N HIS A 197 6.48 5.16 -10.95
CA HIS A 197 7.23 4.76 -12.14
C HIS A 197 8.56 4.08 -11.81
N ALA A 198 9.10 3.39 -12.82
CA ALA A 198 10.30 2.54 -12.71
C ALA A 198 11.64 3.30 -12.61
N ASP A 199 11.63 4.63 -12.64
CA ASP A 199 12.81 5.48 -12.49
C ASP A 199 12.77 6.37 -11.24
N ASP A 200 11.63 6.40 -10.53
CA ASP A 200 11.37 7.34 -9.44
C ASP A 200 12.39 7.21 -8.30
N ASP A 201 12.71 5.99 -7.87
CA ASP A 201 13.67 5.77 -6.80
C ASP A 201 15.11 6.05 -7.26
N LEU A 202 15.46 5.72 -8.51
CA LEU A 202 16.77 6.04 -9.09
C LEU A 202 16.97 7.56 -9.23
N LEU A 203 15.91 8.32 -9.49
CA LEU A 203 15.96 9.78 -9.64
C LEU A 203 15.80 10.53 -8.31
N PHE A 204 14.89 10.10 -7.43
CA PHE A 204 14.41 10.90 -6.29
C PHE A 204 14.66 10.26 -4.93
N MET A 205 15.02 8.98 -4.85
CA MET A 205 15.17 8.23 -3.59
C MET A 205 16.43 7.33 -3.55
N SER A 206 17.40 7.62 -4.41
CA SER A 206 18.51 6.70 -4.69
C SER A 206 19.48 6.58 -3.51
N LEU A 207 19.56 7.60 -2.64
CA LEU A 207 20.38 7.50 -1.44
C LEU A 207 19.75 6.54 -0.43
N GLU A 208 18.42 6.47 -0.33
CA GLU A 208 17.75 5.48 0.51
C GLU A 208 17.89 4.07 -0.05
N LEU A 209 17.75 3.93 -1.37
CA LEU A 209 17.99 2.66 -2.06
C LEU A 209 19.42 2.15 -1.81
N GLN A 210 20.42 3.04 -1.91
CA GLN A 210 21.81 2.72 -1.57
C GLN A 210 21.98 2.34 -0.11
N ALA A 211 21.36 3.08 0.82
CA ALA A 211 21.47 2.84 2.25
C ALA A 211 20.85 1.49 2.65
N ALA A 212 19.67 1.14 2.13
CA ALA A 212 18.99 -0.13 2.42
C ALA A 212 19.80 -1.34 1.95
N LEU A 213 20.37 -1.25 0.74
CA LEU A 213 21.24 -2.29 0.18
C LEU A 213 22.50 -2.48 1.03
N GLU A 214 23.17 -1.38 1.41
CA GLU A 214 24.38 -1.40 2.25
C GLU A 214 24.12 -1.90 3.67
N ALA A 215 22.97 -1.54 4.26
CA ALA A 215 22.58 -1.93 5.61
C ALA A 215 22.20 -3.41 5.71
N GLY A 216 22.00 -4.09 4.58
CA GLY A 216 21.54 -5.47 4.58
C GLY A 216 20.05 -5.61 4.90
N GLN A 217 19.25 -4.57 4.66
CA GLN A 217 17.79 -4.59 4.86
C GLN A 217 17.09 -5.41 3.78
N CYS A 218 15.92 -5.96 4.09
CA CYS A 218 15.03 -6.43 3.03
C CYS A 218 14.43 -5.23 2.32
N LEU A 219 14.59 -5.18 1.00
CA LEU A 219 14.09 -4.09 0.18
C LEU A 219 12.99 -4.62 -0.72
N ARG A 220 11.82 -4.00 -0.64
CA ARG A 220 10.66 -4.35 -1.45
C ARG A 220 10.10 -3.11 -2.12
N THR A 221 10.30 -3.02 -3.42
CA THR A 221 9.79 -1.90 -4.22
C THR A 221 8.45 -2.29 -4.84
N ILE A 222 7.49 -1.37 -4.85
CA ILE A 222 6.17 -1.54 -5.45
C ILE A 222 6.00 -0.40 -6.45
N ILE A 223 5.95 -0.73 -7.73
CA ILE A 223 5.78 0.24 -8.81
C ILE A 223 4.35 0.11 -9.33
N LEU A 224 3.57 1.17 -9.15
CA LEU A 224 2.13 1.13 -9.40
C LEU A 224 1.78 1.14 -10.90
N THR A 225 2.46 1.97 -11.69
CA THR A 225 2.18 2.07 -13.12
C THR A 225 3.20 1.32 -13.96
N ALA A 226 2.83 1.00 -15.19
CA ALA A 226 3.76 0.51 -16.20
C ALA A 226 4.69 1.63 -16.72
N GLY A 227 4.36 2.90 -16.44
CA GLY A 227 5.09 4.05 -16.99
C GLY A 227 5.16 4.01 -18.52
N ASP A 228 4.09 3.53 -19.16
CA ASP A 228 4.09 3.18 -20.57
C ASP A 228 4.01 4.38 -21.51
N ALA A 229 3.69 5.57 -20.99
CA ALA A 229 3.55 6.80 -21.78
C ALA A 229 2.60 6.66 -22.99
N GLY A 230 1.60 5.76 -22.90
CA GLY A 230 0.69 5.41 -23.99
C GLY A 230 1.33 4.57 -25.11
N LEU A 231 2.54 4.05 -24.90
CA LEU A 231 3.27 3.21 -25.85
C LEU A 231 2.95 1.72 -25.65
N GLY A 232 3.45 0.91 -26.60
CA GLY A 232 3.22 -0.53 -26.63
C GLY A 232 3.96 -1.30 -25.53
N PRO A 233 3.65 -2.60 -25.39
CA PRO A 233 4.17 -3.41 -24.31
C PRO A 233 5.66 -3.75 -24.41
N GLU A 234 6.30 -3.50 -25.55
CA GLU A 234 7.75 -3.53 -25.66
C GLU A 234 8.40 -2.43 -24.80
N TYR A 235 7.80 -1.24 -24.76
CA TYR A 235 8.37 -0.09 -24.08
C TYR A 235 8.32 -0.25 -22.55
N TRP A 236 7.15 -0.50 -21.96
CA TRP A 236 7.06 -0.61 -20.50
C TRP A 236 7.81 -1.82 -19.95
N ARG A 237 7.93 -2.93 -20.71
CA ARG A 237 8.76 -4.08 -20.30
C ARG A 237 10.24 -3.74 -20.27
N GLU A 238 10.72 -2.92 -21.19
CA GLU A 238 12.10 -2.43 -21.14
C GLU A 238 12.29 -1.49 -19.94
N ARG A 239 11.30 -0.66 -19.56
CA ARG A 239 11.39 0.11 -18.30
C ARG A 239 11.48 -0.80 -17.06
N GLU A 240 10.70 -1.89 -16.99
CA GLU A 240 10.82 -2.89 -15.92
C GLU A 240 12.23 -3.54 -15.91
N ALA A 241 12.79 -3.83 -17.09
CA ALA A 241 14.16 -4.33 -17.23
C ALA A 241 15.20 -3.29 -16.80
N GLY A 242 14.99 -2.02 -17.13
CA GLY A 242 15.84 -0.91 -16.74
C GLY A 242 15.92 -0.74 -15.22
N TRP A 243 14.79 -0.82 -14.50
CA TRP A 243 14.81 -0.74 -13.05
C TRP A 243 15.63 -1.89 -12.45
N LYS A 244 15.40 -3.11 -12.94
CA LYS A 244 16.15 -4.31 -12.54
C LYS A 244 17.66 -4.17 -12.79
N ALA A 245 18.07 -3.60 -13.93
CA ALA A 245 19.46 -3.30 -14.24
C ALA A 245 20.05 -2.25 -13.29
N GLY A 246 19.32 -1.15 -13.04
CA GLY A 246 19.75 -0.08 -12.13
C GLY A 246 19.95 -0.55 -10.69
N VAL A 247 19.03 -1.35 -10.16
CA VAL A 247 19.14 -1.90 -8.80
C VAL A 247 20.24 -2.96 -8.69
N SER A 248 20.39 -3.81 -9.73
CA SER A 248 21.49 -4.79 -9.78
C SER A 248 22.86 -4.10 -9.80
N GLU A 249 22.97 -2.96 -10.49
CA GLU A 249 24.14 -2.10 -10.47
C GLU A 249 24.38 -1.51 -9.06
N LEU A 250 23.37 -0.97 -8.37
CA LEU A 250 23.57 -0.48 -7.00
C LEU A 250 24.00 -1.57 -6.01
N ALA A 251 23.44 -2.77 -6.16
CA ALA A 251 23.75 -3.95 -5.38
C ALA A 251 25.10 -4.59 -5.78
N GLN A 252 25.69 -4.20 -6.92
CA GLN A 252 26.93 -4.72 -7.47
C GLN A 252 26.90 -6.26 -7.67
N VAL A 253 25.78 -6.76 -8.19
CA VAL A 253 25.56 -8.19 -8.48
C VAL A 253 25.05 -8.37 -9.92
N PRO A 254 25.11 -9.59 -10.49
CA PRO A 254 24.57 -9.83 -11.82
C PRO A 254 23.07 -9.52 -11.91
N ASP A 255 22.66 -8.86 -12.99
CA ASP A 255 21.26 -8.61 -13.33
C ASP A 255 20.57 -9.91 -13.77
N GLN A 256 20.12 -10.67 -12.77
CA GLN A 256 19.44 -11.95 -12.94
C GLN A 256 18.32 -12.07 -11.92
N TRP A 257 17.09 -12.14 -12.41
CA TRP A 257 15.90 -12.13 -11.58
C TRP A 257 15.07 -13.40 -11.76
N THR A 258 14.27 -13.70 -10.75
CA THR A 258 13.24 -14.75 -10.79
C THR A 258 11.89 -14.08 -10.79
N SER A 259 11.16 -14.26 -11.88
CA SER A 259 9.79 -13.77 -12.03
C SER A 259 8.79 -14.79 -11.51
N THR A 260 7.83 -14.32 -10.73
CA THR A 260 6.71 -15.08 -10.19
C THR A 260 5.45 -14.21 -10.24
N GLU A 261 4.30 -14.83 -10.40
CA GLU A 261 3.01 -14.15 -10.27
C GLU A 261 2.48 -14.36 -8.85
N VAL A 262 1.99 -13.27 -8.24
CA VAL A 262 1.41 -13.28 -6.89
C VAL A 262 -0.06 -12.86 -6.98
N ASP A 263 -0.94 -13.76 -6.60
CA ASP A 263 -2.38 -13.47 -6.49
C ASP A 263 -2.63 -12.59 -5.25
N LEU A 264 -3.14 -11.38 -5.47
CA LEU A 264 -3.58 -10.44 -4.44
C LEU A 264 -5.06 -10.12 -4.65
N ALA A 265 -5.70 -9.43 -3.69
CA ALA A 265 -7.09 -9.03 -3.87
C ALA A 265 -7.26 -8.19 -5.14
N GLY A 266 -8.19 -8.58 -6.01
CA GLY A 266 -8.47 -7.87 -7.26
C GLY A 266 -7.61 -8.27 -8.47
N GLY A 267 -6.53 -9.07 -8.32
CA GLY A 267 -5.73 -9.48 -9.47
C GLY A 267 -4.38 -10.15 -9.18
N SER A 268 -3.62 -10.46 -10.24
CA SER A 268 -2.24 -10.95 -10.16
C SER A 268 -1.26 -9.78 -10.31
N VAL A 269 -0.19 -9.81 -9.51
CA VAL A 269 0.92 -8.85 -9.58
C VAL A 269 2.22 -9.60 -9.87
N THR A 270 3.01 -9.11 -10.83
CA THR A 270 4.32 -9.70 -11.14
C THR A 270 5.32 -9.32 -10.05
N LEU A 271 5.89 -10.32 -9.38
CA LEU A 271 7.00 -10.22 -8.45
C LEU A 271 8.31 -10.64 -9.13
N GLU A 272 9.33 -9.80 -9.01
CA GLU A 272 10.70 -10.12 -9.41
C GLU A 272 11.61 -10.16 -8.18
N THR A 273 12.36 -11.26 -8.03
CA THR A 273 13.32 -11.45 -6.94
C THR A 273 14.75 -11.55 -7.47
N LEU A 274 15.66 -10.73 -6.96
CA LEU A 274 17.06 -10.71 -7.39
C LEU A 274 17.76 -12.00 -6.95
N ARG A 275 18.31 -12.77 -7.90
CA ARG A 275 18.84 -14.12 -7.60
C ARG A 275 20.06 -14.10 -6.69
N ALA A 276 20.94 -13.13 -6.91
CA ALA A 276 22.17 -13.00 -6.13
C ALA A 276 21.92 -12.43 -4.72
N ASP A 277 20.82 -11.72 -4.52
CA ASP A 277 20.41 -11.19 -3.23
C ASP A 277 18.88 -11.20 -3.08
N PRO A 278 18.29 -12.35 -2.66
CA PRO A 278 16.84 -12.51 -2.58
C PRO A 278 16.12 -11.61 -1.56
N ARG A 279 16.86 -10.79 -0.81
CA ARG A 279 16.30 -9.73 0.03
C ARG A 279 15.72 -8.57 -0.78
N VAL A 280 16.12 -8.45 -2.05
CA VAL A 280 15.72 -7.37 -2.95
C VAL A 280 14.64 -7.89 -3.90
N THR A 281 13.48 -7.25 -3.83
CA THR A 281 12.29 -7.63 -4.60
C THR A 281 11.58 -6.41 -5.18
N VAL A 282 10.89 -6.60 -6.30
CA VAL A 282 9.99 -5.59 -6.87
C VAL A 282 8.68 -6.19 -7.32
N TYR A 283 7.59 -5.45 -7.11
CA TYR A 283 6.25 -5.72 -7.57
C TYR A 283 5.88 -4.75 -8.68
N PHE A 284 5.55 -5.27 -9.86
CA PHE A 284 5.04 -4.47 -10.98
C PHE A 284 3.52 -4.65 -11.07
N VAL A 285 2.77 -3.61 -10.69
CA VAL A 285 1.29 -3.62 -10.70
C VAL A 285 0.76 -3.32 -12.10
N ARG A 286 1.49 -2.53 -12.90
CA ARG A 286 1.22 -2.25 -14.33
C ARG A 286 -0.09 -1.51 -14.62
N LEU A 287 -0.53 -0.61 -13.73
CA LEU A 287 -1.57 0.35 -14.08
C LEU A 287 -1.09 1.30 -15.20
N PRO A 288 -1.99 1.88 -16.00
CA PRO A 288 -1.62 2.80 -17.06
C PRO A 288 -0.98 4.07 -16.49
N ASP A 289 0.01 4.60 -17.22
CA ASP A 289 0.57 5.91 -16.95
C ASP A 289 -0.51 7.00 -17.08
N GLY A 290 -0.56 7.90 -16.10
CA GLY A 290 -1.57 8.93 -16.00
C GLY A 290 -1.35 10.12 -16.92
N ASN A 291 -0.28 10.15 -17.73
CA ASN A 291 0.25 11.35 -18.36
C ASN A 291 0.64 12.40 -17.30
N LEU A 292 1.38 13.44 -17.70
CA LEU A 292 1.91 14.44 -16.76
C LEU A 292 0.83 15.05 -15.86
N ASP A 293 -0.38 15.25 -16.39
CA ASP A 293 -1.49 15.94 -15.72
C ASP A 293 -2.59 15.03 -15.15
N GLY A 294 -2.52 13.71 -15.37
CA GLY A 294 -3.53 12.76 -14.87
C GLY A 294 -4.65 12.47 -15.87
N SER A 295 -4.59 13.02 -17.09
CA SER A 295 -5.58 12.77 -18.15
C SER A 295 -5.56 11.35 -18.72
N GLY A 296 -4.50 10.58 -18.43
CA GLY A 296 -4.27 9.26 -18.99
C GLY A 296 -4.03 9.28 -20.51
N PHE A 297 -3.84 8.10 -21.09
CA PHE A 297 -3.67 7.94 -22.53
C PHE A 297 -4.91 7.32 -23.20
N PRO A 298 -5.27 7.73 -24.43
CA PRO A 298 -6.40 7.14 -25.16
C PRO A 298 -6.31 5.62 -25.36
N ALA A 299 -5.10 5.08 -25.42
CA ALA A 299 -4.85 3.63 -25.52
C ALA A 299 -5.48 2.84 -24.36
N HIS A 300 -5.61 3.47 -23.19
CA HIS A 300 -6.12 2.89 -21.94
C HIS A 300 -7.44 3.53 -21.52
N GLY A 301 -8.19 4.08 -22.48
CA GLY A 301 -9.47 4.74 -22.23
C GLY A 301 -9.34 6.07 -21.47
N SER A 302 -8.15 6.69 -21.46
CA SER A 302 -7.87 7.92 -20.70
C SER A 302 -8.24 7.79 -19.22
N THR A 303 -7.84 6.66 -18.63
CA THR A 303 -7.90 6.36 -17.19
C THR A 303 -6.51 6.52 -16.56
N SER A 304 -6.44 6.88 -15.28
CA SER A 304 -5.18 7.11 -14.55
C SER A 304 -5.29 6.84 -13.06
N LEU A 305 -4.15 6.74 -12.36
CA LEU A 305 -4.13 6.69 -10.89
C LEU A 305 -4.74 7.93 -10.25
N ALA A 306 -4.53 9.11 -10.85
CA ALA A 306 -5.10 10.36 -10.35
C ALA A 306 -6.63 10.35 -10.40
N GLN A 307 -7.21 9.90 -11.52
CA GLN A 307 -8.65 9.76 -11.67
C GLN A 307 -9.23 8.70 -10.73
N LEU A 308 -8.52 7.57 -10.54
CA LEU A 308 -8.95 6.54 -9.60
C LEU A 308 -8.93 7.04 -8.15
N TRP A 309 -7.91 7.82 -7.78
CA TRP A 309 -7.82 8.41 -6.45
C TRP A 309 -8.91 9.47 -6.23
N ASP A 310 -9.05 10.41 -7.17
CA ASP A 310 -9.97 11.54 -7.05
C ASP A 310 -11.45 11.13 -7.28
N GLY A 311 -11.69 9.90 -7.77
CA GLY A 311 -13.04 9.35 -7.91
C GLY A 311 -13.70 9.54 -9.27
N ASP A 312 -12.93 10.00 -10.26
CA ASP A 312 -13.42 10.26 -11.61
C ASP A 312 -13.68 8.97 -12.40
N VAL A 313 -13.05 7.86 -11.98
CA VAL A 313 -13.27 6.51 -12.52
C VAL A 313 -13.38 5.51 -11.37
N ASP A 314 -14.30 4.55 -11.52
CA ASP A 314 -14.56 3.55 -10.47
C ASP A 314 -13.44 2.49 -10.38
N ALA A 315 -12.78 2.21 -11.50
CA ALA A 315 -11.71 1.22 -11.59
C ALA A 315 -10.77 1.48 -12.77
N VAL A 316 -9.55 0.96 -12.68
CA VAL A 316 -8.52 1.02 -13.72
C VAL A 316 -7.97 -0.37 -13.99
N SER A 317 -7.88 -0.73 -15.27
CA SER A 317 -7.31 -2.02 -15.71
C SER A 317 -5.81 -1.90 -16.00
N THR A 318 -5.05 -2.95 -15.73
CA THR A 318 -3.62 -3.01 -16.06
C THR A 318 -3.40 -2.98 -17.57
N VAL A 319 -2.25 -2.46 -18.00
CA VAL A 319 -1.92 -2.31 -19.44
C VAL A 319 -1.76 -3.64 -20.17
N ASP A 320 -1.58 -4.74 -19.43
CA ASP A 320 -1.57 -6.11 -19.97
C ASP A 320 -2.95 -6.80 -19.90
N GLY A 321 -3.96 -6.12 -19.34
CA GLY A 321 -5.35 -6.58 -19.26
C GLY A 321 -5.58 -7.74 -18.29
N THR A 322 -4.64 -8.00 -17.38
CA THR A 322 -4.70 -9.14 -16.47
C THR A 322 -5.50 -8.86 -15.19
N SER A 323 -5.53 -7.60 -14.76
CA SER A 323 -6.14 -7.19 -13.50
C SER A 323 -6.90 -5.86 -13.66
N THR A 324 -7.89 -5.63 -12.79
CA THR A 324 -8.65 -4.37 -12.72
C THR A 324 -8.84 -4.01 -11.25
N TYR A 325 -8.47 -2.79 -10.89
CA TYR A 325 -8.46 -2.33 -9.50
C TYR A 325 -9.39 -1.13 -9.33
N SER A 326 -10.31 -1.24 -8.38
CA SER A 326 -10.92 -0.05 -7.77
C SER A 326 -9.92 0.64 -6.82
N ARG A 327 -10.29 1.80 -6.29
CA ARG A 327 -9.48 2.50 -5.28
C ARG A 327 -9.28 1.63 -4.04
N SER A 328 -10.32 0.95 -3.56
CA SER A 328 -10.25 0.09 -2.38
C SER A 328 -9.42 -1.17 -2.62
N ASP A 329 -9.52 -1.79 -3.80
CA ASP A 329 -8.68 -2.93 -4.16
C ASP A 329 -7.19 -2.56 -4.12
N LEU A 330 -6.81 -1.40 -4.66
CA LEU A 330 -5.41 -0.97 -4.70
C LEU A 330 -4.87 -0.65 -3.30
N VAL A 331 -5.68 -0.07 -2.42
CA VAL A 331 -5.33 0.12 -1.01
C VAL A 331 -5.14 -1.23 -0.31
N GLU A 332 -6.03 -2.21 -0.53
CA GLU A 332 -5.90 -3.55 0.05
C GLU A 332 -4.62 -4.26 -0.42
N VAL A 333 -4.29 -4.17 -1.71
CA VAL A 333 -3.05 -4.70 -2.28
C VAL A 333 -1.83 -4.11 -1.57
N LEU A 334 -1.77 -2.78 -1.45
CA LEU A 334 -0.64 -2.11 -0.80
C LEU A 334 -0.54 -2.45 0.68
N THR A 335 -1.66 -2.49 1.41
CA THR A 335 -1.70 -2.90 2.83
C THR A 335 -1.15 -4.31 2.99
N ALA A 336 -1.60 -5.25 2.16
CA ALA A 336 -1.14 -6.64 2.21
C ALA A 336 0.37 -6.76 1.92
N LEU A 337 0.88 -6.02 0.94
CA LEU A 337 2.31 -6.05 0.60
C LEU A 337 3.19 -5.43 1.69
N VAL A 338 2.72 -4.36 2.36
CA VAL A 338 3.44 -3.71 3.47
C VAL A 338 3.43 -4.58 4.73
N ASP A 339 2.29 -5.18 5.08
CA ASP A 339 2.19 -6.10 6.22
C ASP A 339 2.99 -7.40 5.98
N ASP A 340 2.94 -8.00 4.78
CA ASP A 340 3.72 -9.19 4.41
C ASP A 340 5.23 -8.94 4.52
N ALA A 341 5.68 -7.72 4.16
CA ALA A 341 7.07 -7.32 4.33
C ALA A 341 7.48 -7.13 5.80
N ALA A 342 6.51 -7.05 6.73
CA ALA A 342 6.70 -6.58 8.09
C ALA A 342 7.51 -5.26 8.11
N ALA A 343 7.08 -4.30 7.28
CA ALA A 343 7.82 -3.08 7.02
C ALA A 343 8.15 -2.31 8.31
N THR A 344 9.42 -1.92 8.44
CA THR A 344 9.88 -1.00 9.50
C THR A 344 9.98 0.43 8.99
N GLU A 345 10.17 0.59 7.68
CA GLU A 345 10.28 1.85 6.97
C GLU A 345 9.48 1.76 5.67
N VAL A 346 8.78 2.84 5.33
CA VAL A 346 8.08 3.01 4.05
C VAL A 346 8.50 4.33 3.42
N ASN A 347 8.96 4.29 2.18
CA ASN A 347 9.26 5.48 1.40
C ASN A 347 8.28 5.63 0.24
N THR A 348 7.98 6.87 -0.11
CA THR A 348 7.08 7.22 -1.23
C THR A 348 7.41 8.62 -1.76
N LEU A 349 6.78 9.06 -2.85
CA LEU A 349 6.87 10.44 -3.33
C LEU A 349 5.97 11.41 -2.54
N ASP A 350 5.93 12.68 -2.96
CA ASP A 350 5.23 13.76 -2.28
C ASP A 350 3.71 13.73 -2.54
N PRO A 351 2.84 13.57 -1.52
CA PRO A 351 1.39 13.54 -1.71
C PRO A 351 0.79 14.93 -1.98
N ARG A 352 1.58 16.02 -1.92
CA ARG A 352 1.10 17.38 -2.12
C ARG A 352 0.95 17.67 -3.62
N ARG A 353 -0.14 18.35 -3.96
CA ARG A 353 -0.37 18.79 -5.35
C ARG A 353 0.69 19.80 -5.78
N SER A 354 1.32 19.54 -6.92
CA SER A 354 2.29 20.43 -7.56
C SER A 354 1.96 20.54 -9.05
N PRO A 355 1.89 21.75 -9.64
CA PRO A 355 1.61 21.92 -11.06
C PRO A 355 2.79 21.54 -11.96
N THR A 356 3.98 21.31 -11.39
CA THR A 356 5.20 20.96 -12.11
C THR A 356 5.70 19.55 -11.77
N ASP A 357 4.89 18.76 -11.07
CA ASP A 357 5.19 17.36 -10.77
C ASP A 357 4.21 16.43 -11.51
N HIS A 358 4.56 15.15 -11.63
CA HIS A 358 3.70 14.17 -12.27
C HIS A 358 2.46 13.90 -11.43
N SER A 359 1.30 13.76 -12.08
CA SER A 359 0.04 13.40 -11.42
C SER A 359 0.16 12.11 -10.59
N ASP A 360 0.72 11.06 -11.19
CA ASP A 360 0.94 9.76 -10.55
C ASP A 360 1.89 9.80 -9.34
N HIS A 361 2.85 10.73 -9.26
CA HIS A 361 3.70 10.87 -8.06
C HIS A 361 2.87 11.19 -6.82
N ARG A 362 1.93 12.14 -6.96
CA ARG A 362 0.98 12.46 -5.89
C ARG A 362 0.09 11.27 -5.59
N SER A 363 -0.49 10.66 -6.62
CA SER A 363 -1.48 9.60 -6.46
C SER A 363 -0.89 8.36 -5.79
N SER A 364 0.32 7.94 -6.21
CA SER A 364 1.04 6.83 -5.57
C SER A 364 1.30 7.09 -4.09
N ALA A 365 1.72 8.31 -3.72
CA ALA A 365 1.91 8.69 -2.33
C ALA A 365 0.63 8.73 -1.50
N LEU A 366 -0.48 9.11 -2.11
CA LEU A 366 -1.79 9.08 -1.47
C LEU A 366 -2.29 7.65 -1.25
N PHE A 367 -2.12 6.76 -2.22
CA PHE A 367 -2.40 5.33 -2.08
C PHE A 367 -1.51 4.67 -1.02
N ALA A 368 -0.21 4.98 -0.99
CA ALA A 368 0.70 4.52 0.05
C ALA A 368 0.21 4.97 1.45
N ARG A 369 -0.19 6.24 1.59
CA ARG A 369 -0.70 6.78 2.86
C ARG A 369 -2.01 6.14 3.29
N ALA A 370 -2.94 5.89 2.37
CA ALA A 370 -4.17 5.16 2.68
C ALA A 370 -3.89 3.75 3.17
N ALA A 371 -2.96 3.03 2.53
CA ALA A 371 -2.54 1.71 3.00
C ALA A 371 -1.89 1.78 4.39
N LEU A 372 -1.07 2.80 4.64
CA LEU A 372 -0.39 3.02 5.93
C LEU A 372 -1.36 3.29 7.10
N ASP A 373 -2.58 3.72 6.84
CA ASP A 373 -3.62 3.84 7.87
C ASP A 373 -4.20 2.47 8.29
N GLU A 374 -4.11 1.46 7.41
CA GLU A 374 -4.70 0.13 7.59
C GLU A 374 -3.72 -0.96 8.04
N VAL A 375 -2.43 -0.74 7.84
CA VAL A 375 -1.37 -1.70 8.24
C VAL A 375 -1.29 -1.85 9.75
N THR A 376 -0.87 -3.04 10.16
CA THR A 376 -0.76 -3.38 11.59
C THR A 376 0.50 -2.84 12.23
N ALA A 377 1.59 -2.84 11.47
CA ALA A 377 2.84 -2.19 11.86
C ALA A 377 2.71 -0.67 11.71
N ARG A 378 3.45 0.10 12.53
CA ARG A 378 3.58 1.56 12.32
C ARG A 378 5.00 1.87 11.83
N PRO A 379 5.30 1.66 10.54
CA PRO A 379 6.62 1.95 10.00
C PRO A 379 6.92 3.45 10.06
N GLN A 380 8.20 3.80 10.03
CA GLN A 380 8.61 5.18 9.75
C GLN A 380 8.29 5.50 8.29
N VAL A 381 7.69 6.66 8.03
CA VAL A 381 7.28 7.05 6.67
C VAL A 381 8.13 8.24 6.22
N THR A 382 8.72 8.14 5.03
CA THR A 382 9.47 9.24 4.41
C THR A 382 8.94 9.52 3.01
N GLY A 383 8.54 10.77 2.75
CA GLY A 383 8.20 11.22 1.41
C GLY A 383 9.38 11.88 0.72
N PHE A 384 9.42 11.81 -0.61
CA PHE A 384 10.44 12.44 -1.45
C PHE A 384 9.80 13.32 -2.51
N ARG A 385 10.41 14.48 -2.76
CA ARG A 385 9.94 15.40 -3.80
C ARG A 385 10.34 14.87 -5.18
N GLY A 386 9.38 14.86 -6.11
CA GLY A 386 9.60 14.50 -7.52
C GLY A 386 10.25 15.62 -8.33
N TYR A 387 9.76 15.87 -9.55
CA TYR A 387 10.37 16.80 -10.50
C TYR A 387 10.67 18.22 -9.98
N PRO A 388 9.89 18.82 -9.06
CA PRO A 388 10.17 20.15 -8.55
C PRO A 388 11.51 20.28 -7.82
N ILE A 389 12.22 19.18 -7.52
CA ILE A 389 13.61 19.27 -7.02
C ILE A 389 14.54 20.00 -7.98
N ALA A 390 14.23 20.10 -9.28
CA ALA A 390 15.09 20.79 -10.25
C ALA A 390 15.46 22.23 -9.83
N GLU A 391 14.54 22.90 -9.12
CA GLU A 391 14.68 24.29 -8.66
C GLU A 391 15.46 24.43 -7.34
N GLU A 392 15.75 23.32 -6.66
CA GLU A 392 16.47 23.34 -5.39
C GLU A 392 17.99 23.48 -5.60
N PRO A 393 18.79 23.80 -4.58
CA PRO A 393 20.24 23.64 -4.63
C PRO A 393 20.64 22.17 -4.87
N SER A 394 21.82 21.92 -5.46
CA SER A 394 22.35 20.55 -5.49
C SER A 394 22.80 20.14 -4.08
N ASN A 395 22.38 18.95 -3.65
CA ASN A 395 22.74 18.40 -2.33
C ASN A 395 23.32 16.97 -2.39
N VAL A 396 23.39 16.35 -3.57
CA VAL A 396 24.00 15.03 -3.77
C VAL A 396 25.34 15.19 -4.51
N GLY A 397 26.43 14.72 -3.90
CA GLY A 397 27.77 14.81 -4.45
C GLY A 397 28.64 13.58 -4.15
N GLY A 398 29.90 13.62 -4.60
CA GLY A 398 30.88 12.58 -4.29
C GLY A 398 30.49 11.18 -4.79
N SER A 399 30.84 10.16 -4.01
CA SER A 399 30.59 8.75 -4.36
C SER A 399 29.10 8.41 -4.47
N ALA A 400 28.25 9.03 -3.64
CA ALA A 400 26.80 8.83 -3.71
C ALA A 400 26.23 9.29 -5.06
N LEU A 401 26.66 10.47 -5.54
CA LEU A 401 26.29 10.96 -6.88
C LEU A 401 26.81 10.03 -7.99
N SER A 402 28.05 9.56 -7.88
CA SER A 402 28.61 8.63 -8.88
C SER A 402 27.80 7.35 -8.96
N ARG A 403 27.43 6.73 -7.83
CA ARG A 403 26.62 5.51 -7.81
C ARG A 403 25.19 5.74 -8.30
N LYS A 404 24.55 6.82 -7.87
CA LYS A 404 23.22 7.25 -8.35
C LYS A 404 23.20 7.36 -9.87
N ARG A 405 24.20 8.05 -10.44
CA ARG A 405 24.35 8.20 -11.88
C ARG A 405 24.59 6.88 -12.60
N THR A 406 25.52 6.05 -12.13
CA THR A 406 25.83 4.77 -12.76
C THR A 406 24.61 3.85 -12.79
N ALA A 407 23.86 3.78 -11.70
CA ALA A 407 22.60 3.04 -11.64
C ALA A 407 21.55 3.59 -12.60
N PHE A 408 21.36 4.91 -12.63
CA PHE A 408 20.43 5.54 -13.56
C PHE A 408 20.83 5.32 -15.03
N TRP A 409 22.13 5.31 -15.36
CA TRP A 409 22.57 5.00 -16.72
C TRP A 409 22.35 3.54 -17.09
N ALA A 410 22.44 2.60 -16.13
CA ALA A 410 22.06 1.22 -16.36
C ALA A 410 20.55 1.10 -16.67
N TYR A 411 19.70 1.85 -15.95
CA TYR A 411 18.28 1.99 -16.29
C TYR A 411 18.08 2.58 -17.70
N ALA A 412 18.73 3.72 -17.98
CA ALA A 412 18.57 4.45 -19.24
C ALA A 412 19.06 3.70 -20.48
N ALA A 413 19.79 2.59 -20.32
CA ALA A 413 20.12 1.69 -21.43
C ALA A 413 18.87 0.96 -21.99
N HIS A 414 17.77 0.96 -21.24
CA HIS A 414 16.49 0.33 -21.58
C HIS A 414 15.37 1.35 -21.84
N ASP A 415 15.63 2.65 -21.69
CA ASP A 415 14.61 3.69 -21.85
C ASP A 415 15.10 4.78 -22.81
N ASP A 416 14.62 4.70 -24.06
CA ASP A 416 14.96 5.62 -25.14
C ASP A 416 14.39 7.04 -24.92
N LEU A 417 13.50 7.26 -23.96
CA LEU A 417 12.93 8.58 -23.66
C LEU A 417 13.78 9.39 -22.66
N THR A 418 14.75 8.76 -22.00
CA THR A 418 15.64 9.46 -21.05
C THR A 418 17.06 9.66 -21.62
N CYS A 419 18.07 9.82 -20.76
CA CYS A 419 19.48 9.99 -21.14
C CYS A 419 20.42 9.05 -20.36
N GLY A 420 21.26 8.32 -21.10
CA GLY A 420 22.15 7.30 -20.55
C GLY A 420 23.60 7.74 -20.26
N SER A 421 23.90 9.04 -20.22
CA SER A 421 25.24 9.51 -19.82
C SER A 421 25.23 10.98 -19.40
N ALA A 422 26.28 11.43 -18.69
CA ALA A 422 26.42 12.84 -18.32
C ALA A 422 26.37 13.79 -19.54
N GLN A 423 26.97 13.39 -20.66
CA GLN A 423 26.92 14.17 -21.91
C GLN A 423 25.54 14.14 -22.55
N ALA A 424 24.87 12.97 -22.58
CA ALA A 424 23.53 12.83 -23.16
C ALA A 424 22.45 13.57 -22.33
N CYS A 425 22.70 13.74 -21.03
CA CYS A 425 21.82 14.48 -20.13
C CYS A 425 22.08 15.99 -20.13
N GLU A 426 23.13 16.47 -20.83
CA GLU A 426 23.41 17.91 -20.87
C GLU A 426 22.23 18.67 -21.48
N GLY A 427 21.71 19.67 -20.75
CA GLY A 427 20.54 20.43 -21.16
C GLY A 427 19.20 19.70 -20.99
N LYS A 428 19.20 18.46 -20.51
CA LYS A 428 17.97 17.75 -20.12
C LYS A 428 17.69 17.86 -18.60
N PRO A 429 16.42 17.75 -18.17
CA PRO A 429 16.04 17.87 -16.76
C PRO A 429 16.75 16.88 -15.82
N GLU A 430 17.08 15.68 -16.28
CA GLU A 430 17.76 14.64 -15.51
C GLU A 430 19.11 15.10 -14.97
N SER A 431 19.80 16.00 -15.68
CA SER A 431 21.05 16.60 -15.19
C SER A 431 20.86 17.35 -13.87
N ALA A 432 19.69 17.97 -13.67
CA ALA A 432 19.33 18.63 -12.43
C ALA A 432 18.90 17.60 -11.38
N TRP A 433 18.00 16.69 -11.72
CA TRP A 433 17.44 15.69 -10.78
C TRP A 433 18.51 14.79 -10.19
N LEU A 434 19.44 14.27 -10.99
CA LEU A 434 20.48 13.34 -10.53
C LEU A 434 21.40 13.92 -9.46
N THR A 435 21.50 15.25 -9.35
CA THR A 435 22.36 15.93 -8.36
C THR A 435 21.62 16.32 -7.09
N ARG A 436 20.39 15.83 -6.93
CA ARG A 436 19.45 16.25 -5.89
C ARG A 436 18.63 15.09 -5.33
N GLU A 437 18.23 15.23 -4.09
CA GLU A 437 17.34 14.31 -3.38
C GLU A 437 16.77 15.02 -2.15
N TYR A 438 15.45 15.16 -2.06
CA TYR A 438 14.82 15.98 -1.01
C TYR A 438 13.67 15.25 -0.35
N ARG A 439 13.81 15.01 0.95
CA ARG A 439 12.72 14.52 1.80
C ARG A 439 11.67 15.61 2.00
N VAL A 440 10.41 15.21 2.14
CA VAL A 440 9.29 16.08 2.47
C VAL A 440 8.64 15.66 3.80
N PRO A 441 8.10 16.60 4.58
CA PRO A 441 7.31 16.26 5.77
C PRO A 441 6.14 15.34 5.40
N GLN A 442 5.84 14.37 6.24
CA GLN A 442 4.75 13.39 6.07
C GLN A 442 3.60 13.68 7.03
#